data_AF-A0A7D9IJ29-F1
#
_entry.id   AF-A0A7D9IJ29-F1
#
_cell.length_a   1.000
_cell.length_b   1.000
_cell.length_c   1.000
_cell.angle_alpha   90.00
_cell.angle_beta   90.00
_cell.angle_gamma   90.00
#
_symmetry.space_group_name_H-M   'P 1'
#
loop_
_entity.id
_entity.type
_entity.pdbx_description
1 polymer ?
#
loop_
_entity_poly.entity_id
_entity_poly.type
_entity_poly.pdbx_seq_one_letter_code
_entity_poly.pdbx_strand_id
1 'polypeptide(L)'
;MEDTFQELQNEFMEKHYHHFEDVEENKLVYTDIFTQYTNLIEKHLEECLKQRMPDFSMEEFMTSLQSRKDQIGGDIFDMLLSFSDFIMFKQMFLDYKADKEGKNVDLGGLIITPLSNERLDGTEEMVIDSDMSPDRQTTSSTLLSS
;
A
#
# COMPACT_ATOMS: atom_id res chain seq x y z
N MET A 1 -17.49 -16.11 3.56
CA MET A 1 -16.52 -17.23 3.79
C MET A 1 -15.12 -16.68 4.05
N GLU A 2 -14.73 -15.59 3.37
CA GLU A 2 -13.51 -14.83 3.70
C GLU A 2 -13.61 -14.11 5.06
N ASP A 3 -14.84 -13.81 5.50
CA ASP A 3 -15.15 -13.13 6.75
C ASP A 3 -14.57 -13.86 7.98
N THR A 4 -14.57 -15.19 8.00
CA THR A 4 -14.12 -15.97 9.17
C THR A 4 -12.61 -15.95 9.36
N PHE A 5 -11.84 -15.90 8.26
CA PHE A 5 -10.38 -15.87 8.36
C PHE A 5 -9.90 -14.49 8.81
N GLN A 6 -10.51 -13.44 8.27
CA GLN A 6 -10.17 -12.07 8.62
C GLN A 6 -10.62 -11.72 10.06
N GLU A 7 -11.78 -12.22 10.51
CA GLU A 7 -12.20 -12.14 11.92
C GLU A 7 -11.19 -12.85 12.85
N LEU A 8 -10.77 -14.07 12.51
CA LEU A 8 -9.79 -14.83 13.28
C LEU A 8 -8.44 -14.11 13.37
N GLN A 9 -7.96 -13.58 12.25
CA GLN A 9 -6.72 -12.80 12.20
C GLN A 9 -6.85 -11.53 13.05
N ASN A 10 -7.95 -10.78 12.91
CA ASN A 10 -8.20 -9.56 13.68
C ASN A 10 -8.28 -9.82 15.18
N GLU A 11 -8.95 -10.89 15.62
CA GLU A 11 -9.03 -11.27 17.03
C GLU A 11 -7.63 -11.60 17.60
N PHE A 12 -6.84 -12.35 16.83
CA PHE A 12 -5.47 -12.66 17.22
C PHE A 12 -4.60 -11.40 17.31
N MET A 13 -4.75 -10.48 16.34
CA MET A 13 -4.01 -9.22 16.31
C MET A 13 -4.39 -8.31 17.47
N GLU A 14 -5.69 -8.13 17.76
CA GLU A 14 -6.19 -7.33 18.88
C GLU A 14 -5.61 -7.81 20.23
N LYS A 15 -5.43 -9.13 20.39
CA LYS A 15 -4.88 -9.69 21.62
C LYS A 15 -3.38 -9.42 21.80
N HIS A 16 -2.63 -9.32 20.70
CA HIS A 16 -1.17 -9.37 20.74
C HIS A 16 -0.46 -8.07 20.27
N TYR A 17 -1.15 -7.13 19.61
CA TYR A 17 -0.52 -5.93 19.03
C TYR A 17 0.23 -5.06 20.04
N HIS A 18 -0.22 -5.02 21.30
CA HIS A 18 0.43 -4.26 22.36
C HIS A 18 1.88 -4.68 22.61
N HIS A 19 2.23 -5.95 22.33
CA HIS A 19 3.59 -6.44 22.52
C HIS A 19 4.57 -5.89 21.49
N PHE A 20 4.09 -5.53 20.29
CA PHE A 20 4.94 -5.15 19.16
C PHE A 20 5.39 -3.69 19.24
N GLU A 21 6.66 -3.48 18.92
CA GLU A 21 7.34 -2.19 18.91
C GLU A 21 8.12 -2.05 17.60
N ASP A 22 8.07 -0.84 17.03
CA ASP A 22 8.76 -0.47 15.80
C ASP A 22 10.24 -0.17 16.09
N VAL A 23 10.96 -1.21 16.51
CA VAL A 23 12.40 -1.21 16.79
C VAL A 23 13.05 -2.40 16.10
N GLU A 24 14.34 -2.29 15.77
CA GLU A 24 15.09 -3.36 15.10
C GLU A 24 15.21 -4.62 16.00
N GLU A 25 15.38 -4.43 17.31
CA GLU A 25 15.50 -5.52 18.27
C GLU A 25 14.16 -6.24 18.51
N ASN A 26 14.15 -7.56 18.36
CA ASN A 26 12.96 -8.36 18.55
C ASN A 26 12.84 -8.83 20.00
N LYS A 27 11.64 -8.70 20.59
CA LYS A 27 11.36 -9.26 21.91
C LYS A 27 11.27 -10.78 21.84
N LEU A 28 11.73 -11.48 22.87
CA LEU A 28 11.64 -12.95 22.95
C LEU A 28 10.20 -13.46 22.80
N VAL A 29 9.23 -12.71 23.32
CA VAL A 29 7.80 -13.04 23.20
C VAL A 29 7.30 -13.07 21.75
N TYR A 30 8.00 -12.43 20.80
CA TYR A 30 7.59 -12.46 19.39
C TYR A 30 7.68 -13.86 18.81
N THR A 31 8.66 -14.67 19.24
CA THR A 31 8.78 -16.06 18.80
C THR A 31 7.58 -16.88 19.24
N ASP A 32 7.16 -16.75 20.51
CA ASP A 32 6.01 -17.48 21.05
C ASP A 32 4.71 -17.07 20.37
N ILE A 33 4.53 -15.77 20.08
CA ILE A 33 3.35 -15.26 19.39
C ILE A 33 3.37 -15.70 17.92
N PHE A 34 4.54 -15.68 17.26
CA PHE A 34 4.69 -16.13 15.88
C PHE A 34 4.34 -17.61 15.74
N THR A 35 4.86 -18.48 16.61
CA THR A 35 4.51 -19.91 16.60
C THR A 35 3.01 -20.13 16.84
N GLN A 36 2.39 -19.36 17.73
CA GLN A 36 0.94 -19.42 17.94
C GLN A 36 0.16 -18.99 16.69
N TYR A 37 0.60 -17.93 16.02
CA TYR A 37 -0.01 -17.45 14.78
C TYR A 37 0.11 -18.48 13.66
N THR A 38 1.32 -18.99 13.39
CA THR A 38 1.55 -20.01 12.36
C THR A 38 0.66 -21.23 12.61
N ASN A 39 0.61 -21.75 13.84
CA ASN A 39 -0.24 -22.88 14.18
C ASN A 39 -1.74 -22.59 13.96
N LEU A 40 -2.18 -21.37 14.27
CA LEU A 40 -3.57 -20.96 14.10
C LEU A 40 -3.95 -20.90 12.61
N ILE A 41 -3.10 -20.32 11.77
CA ILE A 41 -3.30 -20.24 10.32
C ILE A 41 -3.23 -21.63 9.69
N GLU A 42 -2.22 -22.43 10.05
CA GLU A 42 -2.05 -23.80 9.57
C GLU A 42 -3.27 -24.64 9.90
N LYS A 43 -3.74 -24.60 11.16
CA LYS A 43 -4.92 -25.35 11.58
C LYS A 43 -6.17 -24.91 10.81
N HIS A 44 -6.37 -23.61 10.64
CA HIS A 44 -7.52 -23.10 9.89
C HIS A 44 -7.49 -23.54 8.42
N LEU A 45 -6.32 -23.48 7.78
CA LEU A 45 -6.13 -23.93 6.40
C LEU A 45 -6.37 -25.44 6.28
N GLU A 46 -5.85 -26.23 7.22
CA GLU A 46 -6.02 -27.68 7.27
C GLU A 46 -7.49 -28.06 7.44
N GLU A 47 -8.23 -27.40 8.34
CA GLU A 47 -9.67 -27.63 8.54
C GLU A 47 -10.47 -27.30 7.27
N CYS A 48 -10.19 -26.16 6.63
CA CYS A 48 -10.83 -25.77 5.37
C CYS A 48 -10.55 -26.77 4.24
N LEU A 49 -9.31 -27.26 4.13
CA LEU A 49 -8.93 -28.21 3.09
C LEU A 49 -9.48 -29.61 3.38
N LYS A 50 -9.54 -30.04 4.65
CA LYS A 50 -10.15 -31.31 5.06
C LYS A 50 -11.65 -31.37 4.77
N GLN A 51 -12.36 -30.25 4.85
CA GLN A 51 -13.77 -30.20 4.45
C GLN A 51 -13.98 -30.54 2.97
N ARG A 52 -12.98 -30.27 2.12
CA ARG A 52 -13.04 -30.53 0.68
C ARG A 52 -12.33 -31.82 0.28
N MET A 53 -11.31 -32.23 1.02
CA MET A 53 -10.47 -33.40 0.80
C MET A 53 -10.22 -34.08 2.16
N PRO A 54 -11.02 -35.10 2.54
CA PRO A 54 -10.97 -35.67 3.90
C PRO A 54 -9.62 -36.33 4.24
N ASP A 55 -8.87 -36.78 3.23
CA ASP A 55 -7.52 -37.37 3.38
C ASP A 55 -6.40 -36.32 3.27
N PHE A 56 -6.70 -35.03 3.43
CA PHE A 56 -5.71 -33.96 3.35
C PHE A 56 -4.73 -33.99 4.54
N SER A 57 -3.44 -33.90 4.24
CA SER A 57 -2.34 -33.76 5.20
C SER A 57 -1.59 -32.45 4.96
N MET A 58 -1.49 -31.61 5.99
CA MET A 58 -0.76 -30.35 5.90
C MET A 58 0.74 -30.56 5.67
N GLU A 59 1.34 -31.59 6.27
CA GLU A 59 2.76 -31.93 6.10
C GLU A 59 3.09 -32.32 4.65
N GLU A 60 2.25 -33.17 4.05
CA GLU A 60 2.39 -33.56 2.65
C GLU A 60 2.12 -32.39 1.71
N PHE A 61 1.18 -31.52 2.07
CA PHE A 61 0.86 -30.31 1.32
C PHE A 61 2.05 -29.35 1.30
N MET A 62 2.64 -29.01 2.46
CA MET A 62 3.79 -28.12 2.55
C MET A 62 5.01 -28.67 1.80
N THR A 63 5.28 -29.98 1.92
CA THR A 63 6.36 -30.67 1.18
C THR A 63 6.13 -30.59 -0.34
N SER A 64 4.89 -30.83 -0.77
CA SER A 64 4.48 -30.73 -2.16
C SER A 64 4.50 -29.29 -2.68
N LEU A 65 4.16 -28.33 -1.82
CA LEU A 65 4.13 -26.89 -2.11
C LEU A 65 5.54 -26.40 -2.45
N GLN A 66 6.53 -26.76 -1.62
CA GLN A 66 7.94 -26.41 -1.85
C GLN A 66 8.50 -27.06 -3.12
N SER A 67 8.11 -28.31 -3.40
CA SER A 67 8.61 -29.07 -4.56
C SER A 67 7.97 -28.67 -5.88
N ARG A 68 6.79 -28.05 -5.85
CA ARG A 68 6.00 -27.67 -7.04
C ARG A 68 5.71 -26.17 -7.10
N LYS A 69 6.61 -25.34 -6.56
CA LYS A 69 6.50 -23.87 -6.62
C LYS A 69 6.25 -23.31 -8.02
N ASP A 70 6.75 -24.00 -9.06
CA ASP A 70 6.63 -23.56 -10.46
C ASP A 70 5.27 -23.92 -11.11
N GLN A 71 4.43 -24.72 -10.44
CA GLN A 71 3.12 -25.16 -10.94
C GLN A 71 1.93 -24.45 -10.27
N ILE A 72 2.19 -23.81 -9.13
CA ILE A 72 1.20 -23.01 -8.40
C ILE A 72 1.34 -21.57 -8.91
N GLY A 73 0.24 -20.82 -9.00
CA GLY A 73 0.32 -19.39 -9.27
C GLY A 73 1.30 -18.75 -8.29
N GLY A 74 2.37 -18.14 -8.80
CA GLY A 74 3.45 -17.63 -7.95
C GLY A 74 2.95 -16.64 -6.89
N ASP A 75 1.91 -15.88 -7.22
CA ASP A 75 1.16 -14.99 -6.33
C ASP A 75 0.51 -15.71 -5.14
N ILE A 76 -0.15 -16.85 -5.38
CA ILE A 76 -0.78 -17.66 -4.33
C ILE A 76 0.30 -18.32 -3.46
N PHE A 77 1.40 -18.77 -4.09
CA PHE A 77 2.53 -19.36 -3.37
C PHE A 77 3.21 -18.34 -2.45
N ASP A 78 3.50 -17.15 -2.97
CA ASP A 78 4.12 -16.07 -2.21
C ASP A 78 3.21 -15.61 -1.05
N MET A 79 1.89 -15.57 -1.28
CA MET A 79 0.91 -15.32 -0.24
C MET A 79 0.96 -16.38 0.88
N LEU A 80 0.95 -17.67 0.55
CA LEU A 80 1.03 -18.74 1.56
C LEU A 80 2.35 -18.71 2.33
N LEU A 81 3.46 -18.44 1.63
CA LEU A 81 4.77 -18.34 2.25
C LEU A 81 4.86 -17.17 3.23
N SER A 82 4.15 -16.06 2.94
CA SER A 82 4.11 -14.88 3.80
C SER A 82 3.58 -15.16 5.21
N PHE A 83 2.71 -16.17 5.39
CA PHE A 83 2.21 -16.57 6.72
C PHE A 83 3.29 -17.22 7.60
N SER A 84 4.34 -17.76 6.97
CA SER A 84 5.51 -18.35 7.63
C SER A 84 6.73 -17.42 7.65
N ASP A 85 6.59 -16.18 7.16
CA ASP A 85 7.64 -15.17 7.18
C ASP A 85 7.51 -14.27 8.40
N PHE A 86 8.54 -14.25 9.24
CA PHE A 86 8.56 -13.45 10.46
C PHE A 86 8.57 -11.93 10.21
N ILE A 87 9.22 -11.47 9.12
CA ILE A 87 9.31 -10.05 8.78
C ILE A 87 7.92 -9.55 8.37
N MET A 88 7.24 -10.30 7.50
CA MET A 88 5.86 -9.98 7.07
C MET A 88 4.91 -10.00 8.27
N PHE A 89 5.04 -11.01 9.13
CA PHE A 89 4.28 -11.12 10.37
C PHE A 89 4.48 -9.91 11.30
N LYS A 90 5.73 -9.51 11.54
CA LYS A 90 6.04 -8.35 12.40
C LYS A 90 5.47 -7.07 11.79
N GLN A 91 5.66 -6.86 10.49
CA GLN A 91 5.17 -5.68 9.79
C GLN A 91 3.64 -5.58 9.89
N MET A 92 2.94 -6.69 9.67
CA MET A 92 1.48 -6.77 9.81
C MET A 92 1.00 -6.29 11.19
N PHE A 93 1.68 -6.69 12.27
CA PHE A 93 1.37 -6.24 13.63
C PHE A 93 1.67 -4.75 13.87
N LEU A 94 2.75 -4.22 13.28
CA LEU A 94 3.09 -2.80 13.37
C LEU A 94 2.08 -1.94 12.61
N ASP A 95 1.66 -2.36 11.42
CA ASP A 95 0.65 -1.68 10.60
C ASP A 95 -0.69 -1.64 11.35
N TYR A 96 -1.12 -2.77 11.90
CA TYR A 96 -2.35 -2.84 12.70
C TYR A 96 -2.30 -1.95 13.93
N LYS A 97 -1.16 -1.91 14.62
CA LYS A 97 -0.96 -1.01 15.75
C LYS A 97 -0.99 0.46 15.32
N ALA A 98 -0.39 0.80 14.18
CA ALA A 98 -0.42 2.16 13.63
C ALA A 98 -1.84 2.59 13.25
N ASP A 99 -2.64 1.70 12.66
CA ASP A 99 -4.04 1.93 12.34
C ASP A 99 -4.88 2.16 13.61
N LYS A 100 -4.68 1.33 14.64
CA LYS A 100 -5.37 1.44 15.93
C LYS A 100 -5.01 2.71 16.69
N GLU A 101 -3.74 3.11 16.65
CA GLU A 101 -3.24 4.31 17.33
C GLU A 101 -3.46 5.59 16.50
N GLY A 102 -4.08 5.49 15.31
CA GLY A 102 -4.32 6.63 14.43
C GLY A 102 -3.05 7.28 13.87
N LYS A 103 -1.95 6.51 13.81
CA LYS A 103 -0.65 6.93 13.27
C LYS A 103 -0.49 6.62 11.79
N ASN A 104 -1.42 5.86 11.19
CA ASN A 104 -1.47 5.72 9.75
C ASN A 104 -1.92 7.05 9.13
N VAL A 105 -1.00 7.70 8.42
CA VAL A 105 -1.36 8.81 7.53
C VAL A 105 -2.23 8.20 6.43
N ASP A 106 -3.53 8.45 6.48
CA ASP A 106 -4.48 8.10 5.43
C ASP A 106 -4.06 8.75 4.10
N LEU A 107 -3.15 8.08 3.39
CA LEU A 107 -2.76 8.41 2.02
C LEU A 107 -3.86 8.00 1.03
N GLY A 108 -4.95 7.36 1.49
CA GLY A 108 -6.16 7.12 0.72
C GLY A 108 -6.91 8.40 0.35
N GLY A 109 -6.59 9.53 0.99
CA GLY A 109 -7.10 10.86 0.64
C GLY A 109 -6.32 11.60 -0.46
N LEU A 110 -5.17 11.09 -0.91
CA LEU A 110 -4.40 11.74 -1.98
C LEU A 110 -4.94 11.29 -3.35
N ILE A 111 -6.02 11.92 -3.81
CA ILE A 111 -6.44 11.79 -5.21
C ILE A 111 -5.33 12.41 -6.06
N ILE A 112 -4.60 11.56 -6.80
CA ILE A 112 -3.79 12.01 -7.92
C ILE A 112 -4.77 12.51 -8.97
N THR A 113 -5.10 13.80 -8.93
CA THR A 113 -5.82 14.43 -10.03
C THR A 113 -4.83 14.52 -11.19
N PRO A 114 -5.06 13.83 -12.33
CA PRO A 114 -4.26 14.06 -13.51
C PRO A 114 -4.38 15.54 -13.86
N LEU A 115 -3.25 16.21 -14.03
CA LEU A 115 -3.21 17.59 -14.53
C LEU A 115 -3.76 17.56 -15.96
N SER A 116 -5.07 17.73 -16.11
CA SER A 116 -5.68 18.02 -17.39
C SER A 116 -5.04 19.30 -17.90
N ASN A 117 -4.22 19.15 -18.94
CA ASN A 117 -3.70 20.27 -19.70
C ASN A 117 -4.88 20.87 -20.46
N GLU A 118 -5.73 21.62 -19.75
CA GLU A 118 -6.80 22.40 -20.34
C GLU A 118 -6.15 23.52 -21.14
N ARG A 119 -6.02 23.23 -22.43
CA ARG A 119 -5.83 24.19 -23.50
C ARG A 119 -6.99 25.19 -23.39
N LEU A 120 -6.70 26.35 -22.81
CA LEU A 120 -7.56 27.52 -22.87
C LEU A 120 -7.64 27.98 -24.33
N ASP A 121 -8.66 27.52 -25.04
CA ASP A 121 -9.17 28.16 -26.25
C ASP A 121 -10.58 28.65 -25.94
N GLY A 122 -10.73 29.96 -25.89
CA GLY A 122 -11.92 30.63 -25.36
C GLY A 122 -11.70 32.13 -25.32
N THR A 123 -11.84 32.72 -26.51
CA THR A 123 -11.89 34.15 -26.81
C THR A 123 -12.76 34.95 -25.83
N GLU A 124 -12.16 35.92 -25.14
CA GLU A 124 -12.85 37.15 -24.76
C GLU A 124 -12.16 38.33 -25.45
N GLU A 125 -12.93 38.95 -26.32
CA GLU A 125 -12.64 40.08 -27.15
C GLU A 125 -12.54 41.33 -26.27
N MET A 126 -11.32 41.78 -25.95
CA MET A 126 -11.13 43.06 -25.26
C MET A 126 -11.15 44.19 -26.30
N VAL A 127 -12.36 44.63 -26.63
CA VAL A 127 -12.58 45.87 -27.39
C VAL A 127 -12.35 47.03 -26.43
N ILE A 128 -11.27 47.77 -26.62
CA ILE A 128 -11.10 49.10 -26.02
C ILE A 128 -10.58 50.04 -27.10
N ASP A 129 -11.29 51.17 -27.19
CA ASP A 129 -11.48 52.02 -28.35
C ASP A 129 -10.23 52.51 -29.08
N SER A 130 -10.36 52.55 -30.41
CA SER A 130 -9.60 53.44 -31.28
C SER A 130 -10.14 54.86 -31.12
N ASP A 131 -9.32 55.83 -30.69
CA ASP A 131 -9.15 57.10 -31.43
C ASP A 131 -7.98 57.95 -30.88
N MET A 132 -7.45 58.79 -31.77
CA MET A 132 -6.45 59.86 -31.61
C MET A 132 -4.96 59.49 -31.72
N SER A 133 -4.53 59.30 -32.97
CA SER A 133 -3.32 59.98 -33.48
C SER A 133 -3.65 61.47 -33.70
N PRO A 134 -2.69 62.43 -33.62
CA PRO A 134 -1.79 62.66 -34.76
C PRO A 134 -0.37 63.19 -34.44
N ASP A 135 0.55 62.93 -35.39
CA ASP A 135 1.65 63.82 -35.86
C ASP A 135 2.72 64.30 -34.85
N ARG A 136 4.04 64.33 -35.10
CA ARG A 136 4.81 64.55 -36.34
C ARG A 136 6.30 64.26 -36.08
N GLN A 137 6.99 63.92 -37.17
CA GLN A 137 8.43 64.02 -37.52
C GLN A 137 9.32 64.87 -36.55
N THR A 138 10.64 64.67 -36.40
CA THR A 138 11.68 65.11 -37.37
C THR A 138 13.10 64.83 -36.79
N THR A 139 13.99 64.21 -37.60
CA THR A 139 15.46 64.40 -37.74
C THR A 139 16.51 64.21 -36.62
N SER A 140 17.55 63.45 -37.00
CA SER A 140 19.00 63.74 -36.95
C SER A 140 19.80 63.83 -35.63
N SER A 141 20.74 62.88 -35.53
CA SER A 141 22.20 63.07 -35.39
C SER A 141 22.84 63.82 -34.20
N THR A 142 23.73 63.08 -33.51
CA THR A 142 25.17 63.41 -33.30
C THR A 142 25.60 64.23 -32.05
N LEU A 143 26.40 63.55 -31.20
CA LEU A 143 27.45 64.04 -30.26
C LEU A 143 26.96 64.93 -29.09
N LEU A 144 27.60 65.04 -27.92
CA LEU A 144 28.98 64.86 -27.49
C LEU A 144 28.99 64.70 -25.95
N SER A 145 30.07 64.09 -25.45
CA SER A 145 30.58 63.98 -24.07
C SER A 145 30.18 65.03 -23.01
N SER A 146 30.12 64.57 -21.76
CA SER A 146 31.02 65.05 -20.69
C SER A 146 31.27 63.91 -19.70
#